data_AF-D2VHT4-F1
#
_entry.id   AF-D2VHT4-F1
#
_cell.length_a   1.000
_cell.length_b   1.000
_cell.length_c   1.000
_cell.angle_alpha   90.00
_cell.angle_beta   90.00
_cell.angle_gamma   90.00
#
_symmetry.space_group_name_H-M   'P 1'
#
loop_
_entity.id
_entity.type
_entity.pdbx_description
1 polymer ?
#
loop_
_entity_poly.entity_id
_entity_poly.type
_entity_poly.pdbx_seq_one_letter_code
_entity_poly.pdbx_strand_id
1 'polypeptide(L)' 'EVNRMQIIYPVYIDKNKTLSQGRKIAKEKCVENPKATEIADICQHLKIPYELEKTKRYPQEPFEFGRVRVLLKKES' A
#
# COMPACT_ATOMS: atom_id res chain seq x y z
N GLU A 1 -3.68 -7.20 18.11
CA GLU A 1 -4.16 -8.02 16.98
C GLU A 1 -3.66 -7.47 15.65
N VAL A 2 -2.56 -8.00 15.10
CA VAL A 2 -2.03 -7.58 13.78
C VAL A 2 -2.99 -7.98 12.63
N ASN A 3 -3.89 -8.94 12.88
CA ASN A 3 -4.76 -9.54 11.88
C ASN A 3 -5.86 -8.60 11.32
N ARG A 4 -6.13 -7.46 11.97
CA ARG A 4 -7.17 -6.50 11.52
C ARG A 4 -6.65 -5.33 10.67
N MET A 5 -5.34 -5.18 10.55
CA MET A 5 -4.76 -4.09 9.77
C MET A 5 -4.93 -4.34 8.28
N GLN A 6 -5.45 -3.35 7.57
CA GLN A 6 -5.60 -3.39 6.12
C GLN A 6 -4.23 -3.35 5.44
N ILE A 7 -4.10 -4.03 4.31
CA ILE A 7 -2.85 -4.15 3.58
C ILE A 7 -2.88 -3.24 2.35
N ILE A 8 -1.82 -2.46 2.17
CA ILE A 8 -1.57 -1.62 1.01
C ILE A 8 -0.24 -2.05 0.39
N TYR A 9 -0.29 -2.53 -0.86
CA TYR A 9 0.89 -2.63 -1.71
C TYR A 9 0.95 -1.41 -2.63
N PRO A 10 2.15 -0.93 -3.01
CA PRO A 10 2.27 0.23 -3.89
C PRO A 10 1.55 0.08 -5.24
N VAL A 11 1.59 -1.13 -5.81
CA VAL A 11 0.90 -1.49 -7.08
C VAL A 11 -0.59 -1.15 -7.09
N TYR A 12 -1.24 -1.06 -5.92
CA TYR A 12 -2.68 -0.77 -5.83
C TYR A 12 -3.04 0.63 -6.33
N ILE A 13 -2.09 1.57 -6.27
CA ILE A 13 -2.25 2.98 -6.64
C ILE A 13 -1.29 3.40 -7.75
N ASP A 14 -0.67 2.44 -8.44
CA ASP A 14 0.26 2.71 -9.54
C ASP A 14 -0.50 2.96 -10.86
N LYS A 15 -0.31 4.17 -11.41
CA LYS A 15 -0.93 4.65 -12.65
C LYS A 15 -0.42 3.90 -13.88
N ASN A 16 0.77 3.31 -13.80
CA ASN A 16 1.40 2.55 -14.87
C ASN A 16 0.88 1.11 -14.95
N LYS A 17 0.04 0.68 -14.01
CA LYS A 17 -0.50 -0.69 -13.92
C LYS A 17 -1.97 -0.76 -14.31
N THR A 18 -2.34 -1.85 -14.98
CA THR A 18 -3.74 -2.17 -15.26
C THR A 18 -4.44 -2.76 -14.03
N LEU A 19 -5.77 -2.87 -14.08
CA LEU A 19 -6.52 -3.57 -13.03
C LEU A 19 -6.11 -5.05 -12.93
N SER A 20 -5.83 -5.69 -14.06
CA SER A 20 -5.36 -7.08 -14.11
C SER A 20 -3.95 -7.28 -13.54
N GLN A 21 -3.14 -6.22 -13.50
CA GLN A 21 -1.79 -6.20 -12.92
C GLN A 21 -1.76 -5.83 -11.43
N GLY A 22 -2.91 -5.58 -10.82
CA GLY A 22 -3.02 -5.33 -9.38
C GLY A 22 -3.46 -3.92 -8.98
N ARG A 23 -3.62 -2.97 -9.92
CA ARG A 23 -4.23 -1.66 -9.62
C ARG A 23 -5.62 -1.84 -9.05
N LYS A 24 -5.96 -1.11 -7.99
CA LYS A 24 -7.25 -1.21 -7.29
C LYS A 24 -8.17 0.00 -7.42
N ILE A 25 -7.64 1.15 -7.86
CA ILE A 25 -8.41 2.40 -7.97
C ILE A 25 -8.38 2.95 -9.40
N ALA A 26 -9.27 3.89 -9.71
CA ALA A 26 -9.34 4.57 -11.00
C ALA A 26 -8.00 5.25 -11.37
N LYS A 27 -7.66 5.28 -12.66
CA LYS A 27 -6.32 5.66 -13.13
C LYS A 27 -6.03 7.13 -12.84
N GLU A 28 -7.08 7.94 -12.86
CA GLU A 28 -7.10 9.37 -12.60
C GLU A 28 -6.78 9.71 -11.13
N LYS A 29 -6.93 8.72 -10.23
CA LYS A 29 -6.61 8.84 -8.80
C LYS A 29 -5.29 8.16 -8.42
N CYS A 30 -4.59 7.56 -9.39
CA CYS A 30 -3.32 6.88 -9.18
C CYS A 30 -2.14 7.84 -9.31
N VAL A 31 -0.99 7.41 -8.79
CA VAL A 31 0.29 8.13 -8.88
C VAL A 31 1.31 7.30 -9.66
N GLU A 32 2.40 7.92 -10.10
CA GLU A 32 3.43 7.24 -10.89
C GLU A 32 4.48 6.61 -9.96
N ASN A 33 4.74 5.32 -10.15
CA ASN A 33 5.79 4.56 -9.44
C ASN A 33 5.79 4.71 -7.91
N PRO A 34 4.66 4.51 -7.22
CA PRO A 34 4.57 4.64 -5.76
C PRO A 34 5.54 3.69 -5.05
N LYS A 35 6.10 4.13 -3.93
CA LYS A 35 6.94 3.31 -3.05
C LYS A 35 6.30 3.08 -1.69
N ALA A 36 6.57 1.91 -1.10
CA ALA A 36 6.03 1.56 0.21
C ALA A 36 6.51 2.53 1.32
N THR A 37 7.70 3.11 1.17
CA THR A 37 8.24 4.14 2.06
C THR A 37 7.43 5.42 1.99
N GLU A 38 7.05 5.88 0.79
CA GLU A 38 6.23 7.09 0.62
C GLU A 38 4.85 6.89 1.25
N ILE A 39 4.25 5.70 1.06
CA ILE A 39 2.97 5.36 1.70
C ILE A 39 3.11 5.40 3.23
N ALA A 40 4.21 4.89 3.78
CA ALA A 40 4.50 4.93 5.21
C ALA A 40 4.66 6.38 5.72
N ASP A 41 5.38 7.23 4.98
CA ASP A 41 5.59 8.63 5.32
C ASP A 41 4.25 9.40 5.36
N ILE A 42 3.35 9.12 4.42
CA ILE A 42 2.00 9.70 4.40
C ILE A 42 1.16 9.18 5.58
N CYS A 43 1.24 7.89 5.91
CA CYS A 43 0.57 7.35 7.10
C CYS A 43 1.05 8.05 8.38
N GLN A 44 2.37 8.28 8.49
CA GLN A 44 2.97 9.02 9.59
C GLN A 44 2.46 10.46 9.65
N HIS A 45 2.45 11.17 8.51
CA HIS A 45 1.94 12.53 8.41
C HIS A 45 0.46 12.63 8.84
N LEU A 46 -0.37 11.69 8.39
CA LEU A 46 -1.79 11.61 8.74
C LEU A 46 -2.06 11.06 10.14
N LYS A 47 -1.02 10.67 10.88
CA LYS A 47 -1.11 10.05 12.23
C LYS A 47 -1.97 8.78 12.25
N ILE A 48 -1.97 8.04 11.14
CA ILE A 48 -2.63 6.73 11.02
C ILE A 48 -1.65 5.67 11.53
N PRO A 49 -2.01 4.81 12.50
CA PRO A 49 -1.11 3.74 12.92
C PRO A 49 -0.81 2.79 11.77
N TYR A 50 0.46 2.50 11.54
CA TYR A 50 0.92 1.68 10.42
C TYR A 50 2.12 0.81 10.78
N GLU A 51 2.39 -0.19 9.94
CA GLU A 51 3.59 -1.04 9.97
C GLU A 51 4.15 -1.18 8.55
N LEU A 52 5.43 -0.89 8.38
CA LEU A 52 6.13 -1.04 7.09
C LEU A 52 6.92 -2.35 7.06
N GLU A 53 6.49 -3.27 6.20
CA GLU A 53 7.15 -4.56 5.98
C GLU A 53 8.01 -4.51 4.71
N LYS A 54 9.24 -4.01 4.83
CA LYS A 54 10.16 -3.76 3.68
C LYS A 54 10.51 -4.99 2.85
N THR A 55 10.45 -6.19 3.44
CA THR A 55 10.86 -7.44 2.78
C THR A 55 9.73 -8.14 2.03
N LYS A 56 8.49 -7.72 2.24
CA LYS A 56 7.31 -8.31 1.58
C LYS A 56 7.20 -7.83 0.14
N ARG A 57 6.63 -8.68 -0.71
CA ARG A 57 6.53 -8.46 -2.16
C ARG A 57 5.12 -8.76 -2.63
N TYR A 58 4.71 -8.09 -3.70
CA TYR A 58 3.43 -8.39 -4.33
C TYR A 58 3.56 -9.67 -5.16
N PRO A 59 2.69 -10.69 -4.98
CA PRO A 59 2.86 -11.99 -5.64
C PRO A 59 2.90 -11.94 -7.18
N GLN A 60 2.15 -11.03 -7.81
CA GLN A 60 2.15 -10.88 -9.27
C GLN A 60 3.32 -10.02 -9.77
N GLU A 61 3.99 -9.27 -8.89
CA GLU A 61 5.13 -8.42 -9.24
C GLU A 61 6.21 -8.50 -8.14
N PRO A 62 7.02 -9.57 -8.14
CA PRO A 62 7.95 -9.87 -7.06
C PRO A 62 9.22 -8.98 -7.06
N PHE A 63 9.34 -8.06 -8.02
CA PHE A 63 10.45 -7.11 -8.13
C PHE A 63 10.21 -5.83 -7.32
N GLU A 64 8.96 -5.52 -6.96
CA GLU A 64 8.65 -4.39 -6.11
C GLU A 64 8.62 -4.83 -4.64
N PHE A 65 9.34 -4.07 -3.81
CA PHE A 65 9.53 -4.37 -2.40
C PHE A 65 8.67 -3.47 -1.52
N GLY A 66 8.24 -4.02 -0.41
CA GLY A 66 7.55 -3.30 0.63
C GLY A 66 6.04 -3.44 0.57
N ARG A 67 5.48 -3.48 1.78
CA ARG A 67 4.04 -3.51 2.04
C ARG A 67 3.78 -2.68 3.27
N VAL A 68 2.69 -1.91 3.26
CA VAL A 68 2.26 -1.15 4.42
C VAL A 68 0.99 -1.76 4.98
N ARG A 69 0.98 -2.07 6.27
CA ARG A 69 -0.24 -2.37 7.00
C ARG A 69 -0.73 -1.10 7.68
N VAL A 70 -2.01 -0.80 7.58
CA VAL A 70 -2.62 0.40 8.18
C VAL A 70 -3.78 0.01 9.09
N LEU A 71 -3.96 0.73 10.18
CA LEU A 71 -5.10 0.57 11.07
C LEU A 71 -6.11 1.69 10.82
N LEU A 72 -7.09 1.45 9.96
CA LEU A 72 -8.10 2.46 9.60
C LEU A 72 -9.35 2.42 10.47
N LYS A 73 -9.62 1.28 11.12
CA LYS A 73 -10.75 1.11 12.02
C LYS A 73 -10.22 0.85 13.42
N LYS A 74 -10.54 1.73 14.37
CA LYS A 74 -10.43 1.39 15.80
C LYS A 74 -11.63 0.49 16.14
N GLU A 75 -11.42 -0.52 16.98
CA GLU A 75 -12.56 -1.23 17.56
C GLU A 75 -13.42 -0.21 18.33
N SER A 76 -14.71 -0.21 18.02
CA SER A 76 -15.73 0.51 18.79
C SER A 76 -16.09 -0.26 20.04
#